data_AF-A0A3B9CT55-F1
#
_entry.id   AF-A0A3B9CT55-F1
#
_cell.length_a   1.000
_cell.length_b   1.000
_cell.length_c   1.000
_cell.angle_alpha   90.00
_cell.angle_beta   90.00
_cell.angle_gamma   90.00
#
_symmetry.space_group_name_H-M   'P 1'
#
loop_
_entity.id
_entity.type
_entity.pdbx_description
1 polymer ?
#
loop_
_entity_poly.entity_id
_entity_poly.type
_entity_poly.pdbx_seq_one_letter_code
_entity_poly.pdbx_strand_id
1 'polypeptide(L)'
;MVQMRNVSQYESNLLTILLCHFRPGGSAESRALLIRRQKAPRCLSRNCVELIQQFLATGITEWAARQGWRKERFPDTDGTLVRAGRLWKRHPAEEISLSFSQHSVEWLMWLTSANMAAPSSSPFPADAKLTLGDQLLLFHTIRSHSGTLPLSGFLHVRQVQNHPLVWLYYSDILKDAAPEQLAASEFSPWLSPHNIWVFETLMHDLTQAIVRQARTVRTHLSPQDILTAGNHMHQTLEKFLNAINAAGRRDLGVCVLRAVRLVLDAVPQVAPWLSRADLSELRLADRAEVMRAGMALFHQMPVLQQWQRESLSVGFYDEDYQAAQFWKSLWEESQGDTTLQRVNQRLQDAAPLAGDAAQ
;
A
#
# COMPACT_ATOMS: atom_id res chain seq x y z
N MET A 1 17.49 10.74 -25.57
CA MET A 1 17.60 9.50 -26.37
C MET A 1 18.80 8.73 -25.87
N VAL A 2 18.60 7.53 -25.34
CA VAL A 2 19.69 6.65 -24.88
C VAL A 2 20.46 6.18 -26.12
N GLN A 3 21.76 6.45 -26.21
CA GLN A 3 22.63 5.90 -27.26
C GLN A 3 22.51 4.37 -27.25
N MET A 4 22.39 3.75 -28.42
CA MET A 4 22.36 2.29 -28.55
C MET A 4 23.71 1.71 -28.11
N ARG A 5 23.81 1.35 -26.83
CA ARG A 5 24.94 0.60 -26.27
C ARG A 5 24.73 -0.87 -26.60
N ASN A 6 25.79 -1.56 -27.02
CA ASN A 6 25.73 -3.00 -27.26
C ASN A 6 25.48 -3.73 -25.93
N VAL A 7 24.32 -4.38 -25.84
CA VAL A 7 23.90 -5.25 -24.73
C VAL A 7 23.41 -6.58 -25.30
N SER A 8 23.50 -7.66 -24.53
CA SER A 8 22.98 -8.97 -24.93
C SER A 8 21.45 -8.97 -24.98
N GLN A 9 20.84 -9.98 -25.61
CA GLN A 9 19.39 -10.12 -25.63
C GLN A 9 18.78 -10.23 -24.22
N TYR A 10 19.44 -10.96 -23.30
CA TYR A 10 18.98 -11.08 -21.92
C TYR A 10 18.96 -9.73 -21.21
N GLU A 11 20.04 -8.95 -21.36
CA GLU A 11 20.15 -7.60 -20.80
C GLU A 11 19.13 -6.64 -21.38
N SER A 12 18.90 -6.71 -22.70
CA SER A 12 17.85 -5.93 -23.36
C SER A 12 16.47 -6.23 -22.75
N ASN A 13 16.14 -7.51 -22.56
CA ASN A 13 14.89 -7.92 -21.92
C ASN A 13 14.78 -7.42 -20.47
N LEU A 14 15.87 -7.53 -19.70
CA LEU A 14 15.94 -7.03 -18.33
C LEU A 14 15.68 -5.51 -18.27
N LEU A 15 16.32 -4.74 -19.15
CA LEU A 15 16.12 -3.29 -19.24
C LEU A 15 14.68 -2.95 -19.67
N THR A 16 14.08 -3.73 -20.57
CA THR A 16 12.66 -3.58 -20.95
C THR A 16 11.73 -3.83 -19.76
N ILE A 17 11.99 -4.86 -18.94
CA ILE A 17 11.23 -5.13 -17.71
C ILE A 17 11.37 -3.94 -16.75
N LEU A 18 12.61 -3.48 -16.48
CA LEU A 18 12.87 -2.35 -15.59
C LEU A 18 12.15 -1.07 -16.05
N LEU A 19 12.20 -0.74 -17.34
CA LEU A 19 11.54 0.44 -17.90
C LEU A 19 10.02 0.40 -17.73
N CYS A 20 9.42 -0.78 -17.74
CA CYS A 20 7.98 -0.93 -17.55
C CYS A 20 7.54 -0.65 -16.11
N HIS A 21 8.42 -0.74 -15.11
CA HIS A 21 8.07 -0.45 -13.71
C HIS A 21 7.76 1.03 -13.47
N PHE A 22 8.37 1.94 -14.24
CA PHE A 22 8.22 3.39 -14.09
C PHE A 22 7.25 4.03 -15.10
N ARG A 23 6.79 3.25 -16.09
CA ARG A 23 5.84 3.72 -17.10
C ARG A 23 4.42 3.23 -16.75
N PRO A 24 3.41 4.14 -16.74
CA PRO A 24 2.03 3.73 -16.57
C PRO A 24 1.60 2.74 -17.66
N GLY A 25 0.87 1.68 -17.27
CA GLY A 25 0.24 0.74 -18.21
C GLY A 25 1.17 -0.32 -18.78
N GLY A 26 1.93 -1.02 -17.91
CA GLY A 26 2.92 -2.05 -18.24
C GLY A 26 2.66 -2.80 -19.56
N SER A 27 3.68 -2.86 -20.42
CA SER A 27 3.49 -3.35 -21.79
C SER A 27 3.17 -4.85 -21.80
N ALA A 28 2.31 -5.27 -22.74
CA ALA A 28 2.06 -6.68 -23.01
C ALA A 28 3.38 -7.46 -23.28
N GLU A 29 4.37 -6.76 -23.83
CA GLU A 29 5.74 -7.26 -24.02
C GLU A 29 6.42 -7.62 -22.68
N SER A 30 6.39 -6.73 -21.67
CA SER A 30 6.99 -7.02 -20.35
C SER A 30 6.35 -8.25 -19.70
N ARG A 31 5.03 -8.42 -19.84
CA ARG A 31 4.32 -9.61 -19.35
C ARG A 31 4.81 -10.88 -20.04
N ALA A 32 4.96 -10.86 -21.36
CA ALA A 32 5.46 -12.00 -22.11
C ALA A 32 6.90 -12.36 -21.69
N LEU A 33 7.73 -11.36 -21.39
CA LEU A 33 9.08 -11.56 -20.89
C LEU A 33 9.11 -12.19 -19.49
N LEU A 34 8.23 -11.79 -18.58
CA LEU A 34 8.16 -12.35 -17.20
C LEU A 34 7.67 -13.79 -17.13
N ILE A 35 6.89 -14.24 -18.12
CA ILE A 35 6.42 -15.63 -18.20
C ILE A 35 7.48 -16.52 -18.87
N ARG A 36 8.27 -15.95 -19.79
CA ARG A 36 9.27 -16.70 -20.54
C ARG A 36 10.55 -16.88 -19.72
N ARG A 37 10.82 -18.13 -19.33
CA ARG A 37 12.10 -18.50 -18.68
C ARG A 37 13.29 -18.21 -19.60
N GLN A 38 14.30 -17.52 -19.08
CA GLN A 38 15.58 -17.29 -19.77
C GLN A 38 16.75 -17.76 -18.90
N LYS A 39 17.82 -18.24 -19.53
CA LYS A 39 19.03 -18.64 -18.81
C LYS A 39 19.79 -17.38 -18.36
N ALA A 40 19.89 -17.17 -17.05
CA ALA A 40 20.64 -16.05 -16.51
C ALA A 40 22.14 -16.14 -16.86
N PRO A 41 22.79 -15.03 -17.27
CA PRO A 41 24.23 -14.98 -17.44
C PRO A 41 24.93 -14.99 -16.07
N ARG A 42 26.23 -15.30 -16.04
CA ARG A 42 27.03 -15.26 -14.80
C ARG A 42 27.24 -13.83 -14.29
N CYS A 43 27.36 -12.88 -15.20
CA CYS A 43 27.50 -11.46 -14.90
C CYS A 43 26.80 -10.63 -15.99
N LEU A 44 26.38 -9.43 -15.61
CA LEU A 44 25.93 -8.41 -16.55
C LEU A 44 27.14 -7.64 -17.09
N SER A 45 27.05 -7.19 -18.33
CA SER A 45 27.99 -6.26 -18.93
C SER A 45 27.97 -4.92 -18.20
N ARG A 46 29.11 -4.25 -18.18
CA ARG A 46 29.26 -2.91 -17.60
C ARG A 46 28.23 -1.93 -18.18
N ASN A 47 27.98 -1.99 -19.49
CA ASN A 47 26.99 -1.15 -20.15
C ASN A 47 25.58 -1.35 -19.59
N CYS A 48 25.17 -2.60 -19.35
CA CYS A 48 23.88 -2.91 -18.76
C CYS A 48 23.77 -2.37 -17.33
N VAL A 49 24.80 -2.57 -16.50
CA VAL A 49 24.82 -2.05 -15.12
C VAL A 49 24.72 -0.52 -15.08
N GLU A 50 25.48 0.18 -15.93
CA GLU A 50 25.40 1.64 -16.04
C GLU A 50 24.00 2.11 -16.48
N LEU A 51 23.34 1.38 -17.38
CA LEU A 51 21.96 1.68 -17.79
C LEU A 51 20.95 1.40 -16.67
N ILE A 52 21.11 0.33 -15.90
CA ILE A 52 20.27 0.05 -14.72
C ILE A 52 20.40 1.19 -13.71
N GLN A 53 21.62 1.61 -13.39
CA GLN A 53 21.87 2.74 -12.48
C GLN A 53 21.21 4.03 -12.98
N GLN A 54 21.37 4.33 -14.28
CA GLN A 54 20.74 5.50 -14.89
C GLN A 54 19.21 5.42 -14.83
N PHE A 55 18.61 4.26 -15.11
CA PHE A 55 17.16 4.09 -15.08
C PHE A 55 16.58 4.12 -13.67
N LEU A 56 17.26 3.55 -12.67
CA LEU A 56 16.82 3.65 -11.28
C LEU A 56 16.89 5.10 -10.79
N ALA A 57 17.99 5.80 -11.06
CA ALA A 57 18.15 7.20 -10.68
C ALA A 57 17.10 8.11 -11.33
N THR A 58 16.87 7.96 -12.65
CA THR A 58 15.92 8.81 -13.38
C THR A 58 14.47 8.40 -13.18
N GLY A 59 14.16 7.10 -13.22
CA GLY A 59 12.80 6.57 -13.16
C GLY A 59 12.12 6.81 -11.81
N ILE A 60 12.87 6.70 -10.72
CA ILE A 60 12.31 6.95 -9.39
C ILE A 60 12.18 8.45 -9.11
N THR A 61 13.14 9.26 -9.57
CA THR A 61 13.01 10.72 -9.51
C THR A 61 11.80 11.20 -10.32
N GLU A 62 11.59 10.64 -11.52
CA GLU A 62 10.43 10.96 -12.35
C GLU A 62 9.12 10.52 -11.69
N TRP A 63 9.08 9.32 -11.12
CA TRP A 63 7.93 8.85 -10.36
C TRP A 63 7.63 9.76 -9.16
N ALA A 64 8.62 10.05 -8.33
CA ALA A 64 8.48 10.93 -7.17
C ALA A 64 8.06 12.34 -7.57
N ALA A 65 8.58 12.87 -8.68
CA ALA A 65 8.18 14.17 -9.21
C ALA A 65 6.71 14.18 -9.66
N ARG A 66 6.24 13.12 -10.33
CA ARG A 66 4.84 12.99 -10.76
C ARG A 66 3.89 12.91 -9.57
N GLN A 67 4.22 12.09 -8.56
CA GLN A 67 3.38 11.95 -7.36
C GLN A 67 3.45 13.21 -6.48
N GLY A 68 4.65 13.75 -6.31
CA GLY A 68 4.96 14.93 -5.50
C GLY A 68 4.60 16.27 -6.13
N TRP A 69 4.00 16.31 -7.32
CA TRP A 69 3.62 17.55 -8.01
C TRP A 69 2.46 18.28 -7.33
N ARG A 70 1.67 17.56 -6.52
CA ARG A 70 0.52 18.09 -5.79
C ARG A 70 0.97 19.02 -4.67
N LYS A 71 0.20 20.10 -4.46
CA LYS A 71 0.40 20.98 -3.31
C LYS A 71 -0.33 20.35 -2.13
N GLU A 72 0.43 19.84 -1.17
CA GLU A 72 -0.09 19.20 0.03
C GLU A 72 0.60 19.77 1.26
N ARG A 73 0.00 19.52 2.42
CA ARG A 73 0.47 19.95 3.73
C ARG A 73 0.80 18.71 4.53
N PHE A 74 1.93 18.70 5.21
CA PHE A 74 2.31 17.64 6.14
C PHE A 74 3.07 18.25 7.33
N PRO A 75 2.98 17.67 8.53
CA PRO A 75 3.88 18.00 9.61
C PRO A 75 5.32 17.69 9.20
N ASP A 76 6.24 18.50 9.69
CA ASP A 76 7.66 18.19 9.68
C ASP A 76 7.94 16.94 10.52
N THR A 77 9.15 16.41 10.42
CA THR A 77 9.60 15.24 11.19
C THR A 77 9.33 15.38 12.68
N ASP A 78 9.59 16.57 13.24
CA ASP A 78 9.44 16.84 14.67
C ASP A 78 7.99 17.21 15.05
N GLY A 79 7.04 17.24 14.11
CA GLY A 79 5.64 17.61 14.36
C GLY A 79 5.40 19.09 14.69
N THR A 80 6.48 19.88 14.85
CA THR A 80 6.43 21.28 15.31
C THR A 80 5.90 22.27 14.27
N LEU A 81 6.07 21.98 12.98
CA LEU A 81 5.68 22.87 11.88
C LEU A 81 4.94 22.10 10.80
N VAL A 82 3.93 22.72 10.21
CA VAL A 82 3.23 22.17 9.03
C VAL A 82 3.79 22.83 7.78
N ARG A 83 4.48 22.05 6.94
CA ARG A 83 5.04 22.53 5.66
C ARG A 83 4.03 22.32 4.54
N ALA A 84 3.75 23.37 3.79
CA ALA A 84 2.87 23.34 2.62
C ALA A 84 3.68 23.44 1.33
N GLY A 85 3.39 22.61 0.34
CA GLY A 85 4.05 22.71 -0.95
C GLY A 85 4.02 21.42 -1.75
N ARG A 86 4.83 21.40 -2.82
CA ARG A 86 5.17 20.17 -3.53
C ARG A 86 6.22 19.41 -2.73
N LEU A 87 6.45 18.13 -3.05
CA LEU A 87 7.39 17.28 -2.32
C LEU A 87 8.77 17.93 -2.12
N TRP A 88 9.42 18.37 -3.19
CA TRP A 88 10.75 19.04 -3.15
C TRP A 88 10.75 20.45 -2.56
N LYS A 89 9.58 21.00 -2.22
CA LYS A 89 9.49 22.24 -1.42
C LYS A 89 9.43 21.94 0.08
N ARG A 90 9.01 20.72 0.45
CA ARG A 90 8.90 20.28 1.84
C ARG A 90 10.16 19.56 2.30
N HIS A 91 10.71 18.73 1.41
CA HIS A 91 11.90 17.92 1.62
C HIS A 91 13.03 18.40 0.68
N PRO A 92 14.24 18.71 1.18
CA PRO A 92 15.40 19.01 0.35
C PRO A 92 15.81 17.79 -0.49
N ALA A 93 16.55 18.03 -1.58
CA ALA A 93 16.88 16.98 -2.55
C ALA A 93 17.72 15.85 -1.94
N GLU A 94 18.57 16.18 -0.96
CA GLU A 94 19.42 15.25 -0.23
C GLU A 94 18.59 14.24 0.59
N GLU A 95 17.44 14.66 1.12
CA GLU A 95 16.52 13.80 1.88
C GLU A 95 15.67 12.90 0.98
N ILE A 96 15.45 13.28 -0.29
CA ILE A 96 14.71 12.48 -1.28
C ILE A 96 15.66 11.51 -2.02
N SER A 97 16.89 11.33 -1.54
CA SER A 97 17.84 10.41 -2.16
C SER A 97 17.55 8.95 -1.80
N LEU A 98 17.73 8.05 -2.78
CA LEU A 98 17.59 6.61 -2.57
C LEU A 98 18.91 5.92 -2.87
N SER A 99 19.30 5.03 -1.95
CA SER A 99 20.35 4.06 -2.19
C SER A 99 19.72 2.75 -2.68
N PHE A 100 20.40 2.09 -3.61
CA PHE A 100 20.08 0.74 -4.10
C PHE A 100 21.28 -0.14 -3.79
N SER A 101 21.03 -1.38 -3.38
CA SER A 101 22.08 -2.36 -3.17
C SER A 101 22.23 -3.29 -4.37
N GLN A 102 23.12 -4.28 -4.26
CA GLN A 102 23.21 -5.38 -5.23
C GLN A 102 21.89 -6.15 -5.39
N HIS A 103 21.02 -6.12 -4.37
CA HIS A 103 19.73 -6.80 -4.40
C HIS A 103 18.79 -6.26 -5.49
N SER A 104 18.90 -4.99 -5.86
CA SER A 104 18.18 -4.46 -7.03
C SER A 104 18.56 -5.19 -8.33
N VAL A 105 19.84 -5.53 -8.52
CA VAL A 105 20.29 -6.26 -9.71
C VAL A 105 19.89 -7.73 -9.63
N GLU A 106 20.03 -8.36 -8.46
CA GLU A 106 19.59 -9.74 -8.22
C GLU A 106 18.10 -9.90 -8.49
N TRP A 107 17.27 -8.93 -8.06
CA TRP A 107 15.84 -8.87 -8.32
C TRP A 107 15.55 -8.86 -9.82
N LEU A 108 16.19 -7.96 -10.57
CA LEU A 108 15.97 -7.81 -12.01
C LEU A 108 16.43 -9.04 -12.80
N MET A 109 17.56 -9.63 -12.42
CA MET A 109 18.04 -10.88 -13.01
C MET A 109 17.07 -12.04 -12.73
N TRP A 110 16.55 -12.13 -11.51
CA TRP A 110 15.55 -13.12 -11.15
C TRP A 110 14.26 -12.93 -11.93
N LEU A 111 13.70 -11.73 -12.00
CA LEU A 111 12.50 -11.44 -12.81
C LEU A 111 12.66 -11.86 -14.28
N THR A 112 13.86 -11.67 -14.84
CA THR A 112 14.14 -11.98 -16.25
C THR A 112 14.37 -13.48 -16.49
N SER A 113 14.80 -14.23 -15.46
CA SER A 113 15.18 -15.63 -15.59
C SER A 113 14.17 -16.62 -15.03
N ALA A 114 13.40 -16.23 -14.00
CA ALA A 114 12.32 -17.01 -13.42
C ALA A 114 11.10 -17.04 -14.35
N ASN A 115 10.29 -18.08 -14.23
CA ASN A 115 8.94 -18.08 -14.79
C ASN A 115 7.98 -17.61 -13.71
N MET A 116 7.47 -16.40 -13.81
CA MET A 116 6.57 -15.83 -12.80
C MET A 116 5.22 -16.54 -12.70
N ALA A 117 4.85 -17.38 -13.67
CA ALA A 117 3.67 -18.24 -13.57
C ALA A 117 3.91 -19.49 -12.69
N ALA A 118 5.17 -19.88 -12.48
CA ALA A 118 5.56 -21.03 -11.67
C ALA A 118 6.98 -20.81 -11.11
N PRO A 119 7.15 -19.85 -10.18
CA PRO A 119 8.47 -19.50 -9.65
C PRO A 119 9.02 -20.67 -8.81
N SER A 120 10.30 -20.98 -9.00
CA SER A 120 10.95 -22.13 -8.37
C SER A 120 12.01 -21.75 -7.32
N SER A 121 12.31 -20.45 -7.17
CA SER A 121 13.37 -19.96 -6.29
C SER A 121 13.12 -18.52 -5.85
N SER A 122 13.75 -18.12 -4.74
CA SER A 122 13.82 -16.73 -4.29
C SER A 122 15.06 -16.03 -4.89
N PRO A 123 14.98 -14.73 -5.26
CA PRO A 123 16.15 -13.93 -5.65
C PRO A 123 17.11 -13.67 -4.49
N PHE A 124 16.59 -13.67 -3.26
CA PHE A 124 17.31 -13.22 -2.08
C PHE A 124 17.47 -14.32 -1.04
N PRO A 125 18.55 -14.28 -0.23
CA PRO A 125 18.56 -14.89 1.09
C PRO A 125 17.37 -14.43 1.94
N ALA A 126 16.93 -15.29 2.86
CA ALA A 126 15.76 -14.98 3.71
C ALA A 126 16.01 -13.82 4.70
N ASP A 127 17.27 -13.50 4.97
CA ASP A 127 17.77 -12.47 5.88
C ASP A 127 18.35 -11.25 5.15
N ALA A 128 18.17 -11.16 3.82
CA ALA A 128 18.66 -10.05 3.03
C ALA A 128 18.11 -8.71 3.53
N LYS A 129 19.01 -7.78 3.84
CA LYS A 129 18.68 -6.42 4.27
C LYS A 129 18.53 -5.52 3.05
N LEU A 130 17.29 -5.27 2.65
CA LEU A 130 16.97 -4.40 1.53
C LEU A 130 17.08 -2.92 1.94
N THR A 131 17.74 -2.11 1.11
CA THR A 131 17.69 -0.66 1.21
C THR A 131 16.28 -0.14 0.88
N LEU A 132 15.96 1.11 1.22
CA LEU A 132 14.67 1.70 0.83
C LEU A 132 14.48 1.67 -0.70
N GLY A 133 15.54 1.93 -1.48
CA GLY A 133 15.48 1.86 -2.94
C GLY A 133 15.13 0.46 -3.43
N ASP A 134 15.76 -0.59 -2.88
CA ASP A 134 15.45 -1.97 -3.24
C ASP A 134 13.97 -2.32 -2.93
N GLN A 135 13.46 -1.89 -1.77
CA GLN A 135 12.07 -2.11 -1.38
C GLN A 135 11.10 -1.37 -2.31
N LEU A 136 11.38 -0.10 -2.63
CA LEU A 136 10.60 0.67 -3.60
C LEU A 136 10.60 0.01 -4.98
N LEU A 137 11.74 -0.47 -5.46
CA LEU A 137 11.82 -1.18 -6.73
C LEU A 137 10.93 -2.43 -6.72
N LEU A 138 11.01 -3.24 -5.66
CA LEU A 138 10.17 -4.42 -5.48
C LEU A 138 8.67 -4.06 -5.49
N PHE A 139 8.27 -3.04 -4.73
CA PHE A 139 6.89 -2.54 -4.72
C PHE A 139 6.44 -2.07 -6.10
N HIS A 140 7.29 -1.32 -6.82
CA HIS A 140 6.99 -0.84 -8.17
C HIS A 140 6.86 -1.96 -9.18
N THR A 141 7.70 -2.99 -9.11
CA THR A 141 7.56 -4.20 -9.92
C THR A 141 6.18 -4.80 -9.72
N ILE A 142 5.79 -5.08 -8.48
CA ILE A 142 4.49 -5.68 -8.16
C ILE A 142 3.35 -4.79 -8.65
N ARG A 143 3.44 -3.49 -8.36
CA ARG A 143 2.42 -2.52 -8.76
C ARG A 143 2.23 -2.44 -10.27
N SER A 144 3.31 -2.51 -11.03
CA SER A 144 3.26 -2.47 -12.50
C SER A 144 2.65 -3.75 -13.12
N HIS A 145 2.64 -4.86 -12.38
CA HIS A 145 2.19 -6.16 -12.86
C HIS A 145 0.93 -6.70 -12.18
N SER A 146 0.40 -6.05 -11.13
CA SER A 146 -0.75 -6.54 -10.36
C SER A 146 -2.05 -6.71 -11.16
N GLY A 147 -2.16 -6.05 -12.33
CA GLY A 147 -3.29 -6.21 -13.25
C GLY A 147 -3.06 -7.22 -14.38
N THR A 148 -1.85 -7.76 -14.53
CA THR A 148 -1.47 -8.60 -15.67
C THR A 148 -0.92 -9.97 -15.26
N LEU A 149 -0.35 -10.09 -14.07
CA LEU A 149 0.17 -11.33 -13.50
C LEU A 149 -0.50 -11.61 -12.15
N PRO A 150 -0.76 -12.88 -11.83
CA PRO A 150 -1.24 -13.24 -10.49
C PRO A 150 -0.17 -12.89 -9.46
N LEU A 151 -0.56 -12.22 -8.37
CA LEU A 151 0.38 -11.84 -7.32
C LEU A 151 1.02 -13.03 -6.62
N SER A 152 0.38 -14.21 -6.65
CA SER A 152 0.93 -15.46 -6.10
C SER A 152 2.33 -15.78 -6.63
N GLY A 153 2.65 -15.39 -7.87
CA GLY A 153 4.00 -15.54 -8.44
C GLY A 153 5.08 -14.75 -7.69
N PHE A 154 4.71 -13.67 -6.99
CA PHE A 154 5.62 -12.88 -6.17
C PHE A 154 5.64 -13.33 -4.70
N LEU A 155 4.58 -14.00 -4.24
CA LEU A 155 4.45 -14.41 -2.84
C LEU A 155 5.40 -15.52 -2.40
N HIS A 156 6.14 -16.14 -3.32
CA HIS A 156 7.24 -17.04 -2.95
C HIS A 156 8.47 -16.30 -2.39
N VAL A 157 8.52 -14.98 -2.55
CA VAL A 157 9.63 -14.15 -2.06
C VAL A 157 9.25 -13.58 -0.71
N ARG A 158 9.98 -13.98 0.34
CA ARG A 158 9.70 -13.55 1.74
C ARG A 158 9.66 -12.02 1.88
N GLN A 159 10.54 -11.32 1.19
CA GLN A 159 10.58 -9.86 1.22
C GLN A 159 9.31 -9.22 0.64
N VAL A 160 8.60 -9.91 -0.27
CA VAL A 160 7.29 -9.48 -0.76
C VAL A 160 6.21 -9.76 0.27
N GLN A 161 6.23 -10.94 0.89
CA GLN A 161 5.29 -11.32 1.96
C GLN A 161 5.36 -10.38 3.16
N ASN A 162 6.53 -9.81 3.45
CA ASN A 162 6.70 -8.87 4.57
C ASN A 162 6.60 -7.40 4.14
N HIS A 163 6.30 -7.11 2.86
CA HIS A 163 6.38 -5.75 2.35
C HIS A 163 5.15 -4.92 2.75
N PRO A 164 5.27 -3.87 3.58
CA PRO A 164 4.13 -3.12 4.11
C PRO A 164 3.29 -2.45 3.02
N LEU A 165 3.93 -1.84 2.01
CA LEU A 165 3.19 -1.23 0.90
C LEU A 165 2.45 -2.25 0.02
N VAL A 166 2.93 -3.49 -0.09
CA VAL A 166 2.23 -4.52 -0.88
C VAL A 166 0.93 -4.90 -0.17
N TRP A 167 0.98 -5.12 1.13
CA TRP A 167 -0.22 -5.35 1.94
C TRP A 167 -1.18 -4.17 1.89
N LEU A 168 -0.70 -2.94 2.06
CA LEU A 168 -1.56 -1.75 1.99
C LEU A 168 -2.27 -1.58 0.64
N TYR A 169 -1.68 -2.04 -0.46
CA TYR A 169 -2.28 -1.91 -1.79
C TYR A 169 -3.15 -3.10 -2.20
N TYR A 170 -2.86 -4.29 -1.67
CA TYR A 170 -3.30 -5.55 -2.27
C TYR A 170 -3.78 -6.60 -1.24
N SER A 171 -4.09 -6.21 0.00
CA SER A 171 -4.52 -7.19 1.03
C SER A 171 -5.72 -8.05 0.61
N ASP A 172 -6.58 -7.55 -0.28
CA ASP A 172 -7.75 -8.24 -0.83
C ASP A 172 -7.41 -9.42 -1.75
N ILE A 173 -6.27 -9.35 -2.44
CA ILE A 173 -5.82 -10.37 -3.39
C ILE A 173 -4.72 -11.28 -2.84
N LEU A 174 -4.20 -10.97 -1.65
CA LEU A 174 -3.21 -11.79 -0.93
C LEU A 174 -3.87 -12.93 -0.14
N LYS A 175 -4.84 -13.64 -0.74
CA LYS A 175 -5.64 -14.66 -0.04
C LYS A 175 -4.81 -15.83 0.49
N ASP A 176 -3.75 -16.19 -0.23
CA ASP A 176 -2.89 -17.34 0.10
C ASP A 176 -1.74 -16.97 1.06
N ALA A 177 -1.58 -15.69 1.40
CA ALA A 177 -0.56 -15.22 2.33
C ALA A 177 -1.18 -14.91 3.70
N ALA A 178 -0.46 -15.24 4.78
CA ALA A 178 -0.93 -14.95 6.13
C ALA A 178 -0.48 -13.53 6.57
N PRO A 179 -1.40 -12.61 6.90
CA PRO A 179 -1.07 -11.25 7.36
C PRO A 179 -0.32 -11.22 8.70
N GLU A 180 -0.36 -12.29 9.48
CA GLU A 180 0.43 -12.45 10.72
C GLU A 180 1.94 -12.29 10.47
N GLN A 181 2.39 -12.50 9.24
CA GLN A 181 3.79 -12.33 8.84
C GLN A 181 4.23 -10.85 8.76
N LEU A 182 3.30 -9.92 8.53
CA LEU A 182 3.60 -8.49 8.52
C LEU A 182 3.70 -7.98 9.96
N ALA A 183 4.89 -7.75 10.50
CA ALA A 183 5.02 -7.10 11.80
C ALA A 183 4.79 -5.59 11.69
N ALA A 184 4.28 -4.93 12.75
CA ALA A 184 4.16 -3.47 12.77
C ALA A 184 5.53 -2.77 12.60
N SER A 185 6.62 -3.42 13.04
CA SER A 185 7.99 -2.96 12.85
C SER A 185 8.44 -2.90 11.40
N GLU A 186 7.76 -3.60 10.47
CA GLU A 186 8.07 -3.55 9.04
C GLU A 186 7.74 -2.18 8.43
N PHE A 187 6.87 -1.40 9.08
CA PHE A 187 6.58 -0.01 8.67
C PHE A 187 7.67 0.97 9.13
N SER A 188 8.42 0.67 10.18
CA SER A 188 9.38 1.60 10.79
C SER A 188 10.43 2.16 9.80
N PRO A 189 11.02 1.37 8.87
CA PRO A 189 11.96 1.91 7.89
C PRO A 189 11.36 3.01 7.02
N TRP A 190 10.07 2.92 6.70
CA TRP A 190 9.33 3.86 5.86
C TRP A 190 8.85 5.09 6.63
N LEU A 191 8.70 4.95 7.95
CA LEU A 191 8.27 6.03 8.83
C LEU A 191 9.42 6.83 9.44
N SER A 192 10.67 6.48 9.10
CA SER A 192 11.82 7.25 9.53
C SER A 192 11.81 8.65 8.91
N PRO A 193 12.39 9.67 9.59
CA PRO A 193 12.47 11.05 9.10
C PRO A 193 12.89 11.17 7.63
N HIS A 194 13.90 10.40 7.23
CA HIS A 194 14.48 10.45 5.89
C HIS A 194 13.64 9.75 4.82
N ASN A 195 12.68 8.91 5.21
CA ASN A 195 11.96 8.03 4.29
C ASN A 195 10.46 8.32 4.23
N ILE A 196 9.94 9.11 5.18
CA ILE A 196 8.51 9.42 5.34
C ILE A 196 7.88 10.05 4.10
N TRP A 197 8.69 10.76 3.31
CA TRP A 197 8.29 11.38 2.05
C TRP A 197 7.69 10.36 1.07
N VAL A 198 8.09 9.08 1.15
CA VAL A 198 7.52 8.01 0.33
C VAL A 198 6.04 7.84 0.63
N PHE A 199 5.66 7.77 1.91
CA PHE A 199 4.25 7.68 2.27
C PHE A 199 3.48 8.93 1.86
N GLU A 200 4.06 10.12 2.09
CA GLU A 200 3.44 11.39 1.65
C GLU A 200 3.11 11.39 0.16
N THR A 201 4.03 10.92 -0.69
CA THR A 201 3.77 10.84 -2.14
C THR A 201 2.72 9.80 -2.51
N LEU A 202 2.61 8.72 -1.73
CA LEU A 202 1.67 7.64 -1.98
C LEU A 202 0.27 7.89 -1.41
N MET A 203 0.06 8.92 -0.58
CA MET A 203 -1.20 9.14 0.15
C MET A 203 -2.46 9.07 -0.70
N HIS A 204 -2.45 9.70 -1.88
CA HIS A 204 -3.58 9.64 -2.79
C HIS A 204 -3.80 8.23 -3.37
N ASP A 205 -2.72 7.60 -3.84
CA ASP A 205 -2.78 6.27 -4.42
C ASP A 205 -3.17 5.22 -3.39
N LEU A 206 -2.70 5.35 -2.15
CA LEU A 206 -3.09 4.54 -0.99
C LEU A 206 -4.57 4.67 -0.69
N THR A 207 -5.09 5.90 -0.68
CA THR A 207 -6.54 6.15 -0.53
C THR A 207 -7.33 5.37 -1.59
N GLN A 208 -6.94 5.46 -2.87
CA GLN A 208 -7.61 4.75 -3.95
C GLN A 208 -7.45 3.23 -3.85
N ALA A 209 -6.29 2.75 -3.38
CA ALA A 209 -6.05 1.33 -3.18
C ALA A 209 -6.93 0.75 -2.07
N ILE A 210 -7.11 1.46 -0.96
CA ILE A 210 -8.00 1.07 0.15
C ILE A 210 -9.47 1.08 -0.33
N VAL A 211 -9.88 2.10 -1.08
CA VAL A 211 -11.22 2.16 -1.69
C VAL A 211 -11.46 0.96 -2.61
N ARG A 212 -10.48 0.60 -3.45
CA ARG A 212 -10.56 -0.58 -4.32
C ARG A 212 -10.71 -1.86 -3.51
N GLN A 213 -9.87 -2.07 -2.50
CA GLN A 213 -9.92 -3.24 -1.61
C GLN A 213 -11.30 -3.38 -0.94
N ALA A 214 -11.82 -2.32 -0.34
CA ALA A 214 -13.14 -2.33 0.30
C ALA A 214 -14.26 -2.63 -0.70
N ARG A 215 -14.14 -2.16 -1.95
CA ARG A 215 -15.07 -2.52 -3.03
C ARG A 215 -14.94 -3.99 -3.43
N THR A 216 -13.71 -4.52 -3.57
CA THR A 216 -13.48 -5.93 -3.86
C THR A 216 -14.16 -6.81 -2.82
N VAL A 217 -13.90 -6.55 -1.53
CA VAL A 217 -14.53 -7.25 -0.39
C VAL A 217 -16.05 -7.24 -0.50
N ARG A 218 -16.64 -6.08 -0.80
CA ARG A 218 -18.08 -5.93 -0.99
C ARG A 218 -18.64 -6.73 -2.18
N THR A 219 -17.85 -6.92 -3.23
CA THR A 219 -18.29 -7.61 -4.45
C THR A 219 -18.06 -9.12 -4.47
N HIS A 220 -17.34 -9.66 -3.48
CA HIS A 220 -17.18 -11.11 -3.36
C HIS A 220 -18.53 -11.81 -3.16
N LEU A 221 -18.67 -12.97 -3.80
CA LEU A 221 -19.86 -13.81 -3.69
C LEU A 221 -19.70 -14.87 -2.60
N SER A 222 -18.48 -15.39 -2.42
CA SER A 222 -18.17 -16.42 -1.43
C SER A 222 -17.98 -15.79 -0.04
N PRO A 223 -18.67 -16.29 1.00
CA PRO A 223 -18.45 -15.84 2.38
C PRO A 223 -17.00 -16.03 2.85
N GLN A 224 -16.34 -17.11 2.42
CA GLN A 224 -14.94 -17.36 2.78
C GLN A 224 -14.00 -16.31 2.19
N ASP A 225 -14.27 -15.87 0.96
CA ASP A 225 -13.48 -14.80 0.33
C ASP A 225 -13.62 -13.47 1.08
N ILE A 226 -14.84 -13.17 1.55
CA ILE A 226 -15.14 -11.97 2.35
C ILE A 226 -14.41 -12.04 3.69
N LEU A 227 -14.46 -13.19 4.37
CA LEU A 227 -13.76 -13.42 5.63
C LEU A 227 -12.25 -13.20 5.46
N THR A 228 -11.62 -13.90 4.51
CA THR A 228 -10.18 -13.80 4.29
C THR A 228 -9.77 -12.38 3.91
N ALA A 229 -10.37 -11.79 2.88
CA ALA A 229 -10.01 -10.44 2.41
C ALA A 229 -10.31 -9.36 3.45
N GLY A 230 -11.44 -9.48 4.15
CA GLY A 230 -11.83 -8.58 5.24
C GLY A 230 -10.85 -8.63 6.41
N ASN A 231 -10.48 -9.83 6.88
CA ASN A 231 -9.51 -10.01 7.96
C ASN A 231 -8.13 -9.49 7.57
N HIS A 232 -7.67 -9.76 6.35
CA HIS A 232 -6.39 -9.24 5.84
C HIS A 232 -6.37 -7.71 5.80
N MET A 233 -7.44 -7.09 5.30
CA MET A 233 -7.57 -5.64 5.28
C MET A 233 -7.62 -5.05 6.70
N HIS A 234 -8.40 -5.65 7.61
CA HIS A 234 -8.49 -5.20 9.00
C HIS A 234 -7.12 -5.19 9.68
N GLN A 235 -6.42 -6.32 9.67
CA GLN A 235 -5.10 -6.46 10.32
C GLN A 235 -4.04 -5.57 9.68
N THR A 236 -4.04 -5.44 8.35
CA THR A 236 -3.09 -4.56 7.66
C THR A 236 -3.29 -3.10 8.04
N LEU A 237 -4.54 -2.62 8.04
CA LEU A 237 -4.86 -1.24 8.40
C LEU A 237 -4.61 -0.99 9.88
N GLU A 238 -4.95 -1.92 10.76
CA GLU A 238 -4.65 -1.81 12.19
C GLU A 238 -3.14 -1.66 12.44
N LYS A 239 -2.32 -2.54 11.84
CA LYS A 239 -0.85 -2.47 11.96
C LYS A 239 -0.29 -1.17 11.41
N PHE A 240 -0.82 -0.70 10.28
CA PHE A 240 -0.44 0.59 9.70
C PHE A 240 -0.81 1.76 10.62
N LEU A 241 -2.04 1.82 11.12
CA LEU A 241 -2.51 2.89 12.01
C LEU A 241 -1.71 2.91 13.33
N ASN A 242 -1.41 1.74 13.88
CA ASN A 242 -0.56 1.61 15.06
C ASN A 242 0.87 2.09 14.80
N ALA A 243 1.46 1.73 13.65
CA ALA A 243 2.80 2.15 13.27
C ALA A 243 2.90 3.67 13.07
N ILE A 244 1.96 4.28 12.36
CA ILE A 244 1.99 5.75 12.15
C ILE A 244 1.70 6.51 13.44
N ASN A 245 0.86 5.96 14.33
CA ASN A 245 0.64 6.55 15.65
C ASN A 245 1.91 6.50 16.50
N ALA A 246 2.59 5.36 16.54
CA ALA A 246 3.86 5.20 17.25
C ALA A 246 4.97 6.11 16.69
N ALA A 247 4.92 6.42 15.40
CA ALA A 247 5.84 7.35 14.75
C ALA A 247 5.43 8.84 14.86
N GLY A 248 4.34 9.17 15.56
CA GLY A 248 3.83 10.55 15.64
C GLY A 248 3.26 11.11 14.33
N ARG A 249 3.02 10.26 13.32
CA ARG A 249 2.59 10.61 11.96
C ARG A 249 1.13 10.29 11.69
N ARG A 250 0.24 10.64 12.64
CA ARG A 250 -1.22 10.42 12.54
C ARG A 250 -1.85 11.05 11.31
N ASP A 251 -1.24 12.11 10.77
CA ASP A 251 -1.62 12.76 9.53
C ASP A 251 -1.71 11.77 8.35
N LEU A 252 -0.86 10.75 8.31
CA LEU A 252 -0.90 9.71 7.28
C LEU A 252 -2.16 8.83 7.37
N GLY A 253 -2.86 8.82 8.51
CA GLY A 253 -4.13 8.12 8.68
C GLY A 253 -5.28 8.76 7.90
N VAL A 254 -5.10 9.97 7.38
CA VAL A 254 -6.14 10.65 6.57
C VAL A 254 -6.46 9.88 5.28
N CYS A 255 -5.55 9.04 4.76
CA CYS A 255 -5.86 8.19 3.62
C CYS A 255 -6.97 7.17 3.94
N VAL A 256 -6.98 6.63 5.16
CA VAL A 256 -8.03 5.72 5.64
C VAL A 256 -9.34 6.49 5.83
N LEU A 257 -9.30 7.66 6.47
CA LEU A 257 -10.48 8.52 6.65
C LEU A 257 -11.14 8.89 5.31
N ARG A 258 -10.33 9.33 4.34
CA ARG A 258 -10.78 9.66 2.99
C ARG A 258 -11.33 8.43 2.26
N ALA A 259 -10.70 7.26 2.43
CA ALA A 259 -11.18 6.02 1.83
C ALA A 259 -12.56 5.62 2.37
N VAL A 260 -12.77 5.70 3.69
CA VAL A 260 -14.08 5.45 4.32
C VAL A 260 -15.16 6.36 3.72
N ARG A 261 -14.89 7.66 3.63
CA ARG A 261 -15.83 8.63 3.03
C ARG A 261 -16.14 8.29 1.58
N LEU A 262 -15.12 8.11 0.74
CA LEU A 262 -15.30 7.79 -0.69
C LEU A 262 -16.09 6.49 -0.91
N VAL A 263 -15.89 5.51 -0.03
CA VAL A 263 -16.63 4.26 -0.04
C VAL A 263 -18.09 4.50 0.32
N LEU A 264 -18.37 5.24 1.40
CA LEU A 264 -19.75 5.54 1.82
C LEU A 264 -20.50 6.39 0.79
N ASP A 265 -19.84 7.35 0.14
CA ASP A 265 -20.43 8.23 -0.88
C ASP A 265 -20.82 7.46 -2.15
N ALA A 266 -20.09 6.38 -2.46
CA ALA A 266 -20.40 5.53 -3.61
C ALA A 266 -21.55 4.53 -3.36
N VAL A 267 -22.03 4.38 -2.12
CA VAL A 267 -23.06 3.39 -1.76
C VAL A 267 -24.30 4.08 -1.23
N PRO A 268 -25.47 3.93 -1.90
CA PRO A 268 -26.73 4.47 -1.40
C PRO A 268 -27.00 4.01 0.04
N GLN A 269 -27.44 4.93 0.90
CA GLN A 269 -27.66 4.66 2.33
C GLN A 269 -28.59 3.46 2.59
N VAL A 270 -29.55 3.21 1.71
CA VAL A 270 -30.56 2.16 1.86
C VAL A 270 -30.07 0.78 1.41
N ALA A 271 -29.00 0.70 0.61
CA ALA A 271 -28.53 -0.58 0.10
C ALA A 271 -27.77 -1.38 1.18
N PRO A 272 -28.02 -2.69 1.36
CA PRO A 272 -27.22 -3.54 2.25
C PRO A 272 -25.75 -3.52 1.81
N TRP A 273 -24.83 -3.51 2.79
CA TRP A 273 -23.40 -3.43 2.50
C TRP A 273 -22.92 -4.61 1.65
N LEU A 274 -23.19 -5.86 2.11
CA LEU A 274 -22.85 -7.11 1.41
C LEU A 274 -24.02 -7.67 0.60
N SER A 275 -24.76 -6.83 -0.13
CA SER A 275 -25.99 -7.23 -0.83
C SER A 275 -25.81 -8.32 -1.91
N ARG A 276 -24.57 -8.67 -2.28
CA ARG A 276 -24.26 -9.68 -3.31
C ARG A 276 -23.83 -11.03 -2.73
N ALA A 277 -23.51 -11.09 -1.45
CA ALA A 277 -23.10 -12.32 -0.80
C ALA A 277 -24.36 -13.13 -0.41
N ASP A 278 -24.38 -14.41 -0.75
CA ASP A 278 -25.41 -15.31 -0.23
C ASP A 278 -24.97 -15.79 1.16
N LEU A 279 -25.66 -15.31 2.18
CA LEU A 279 -25.41 -15.63 3.58
C LEU A 279 -26.51 -16.51 4.17
N SER A 280 -27.48 -16.94 3.37
CA SER A 280 -28.71 -17.59 3.85
C SER A 280 -28.46 -18.96 4.47
N GLU A 281 -27.51 -19.72 3.92
CA GLU A 281 -27.16 -21.08 4.37
C GLU A 281 -26.21 -21.11 5.59
N LEU A 282 -25.63 -19.98 5.96
CA LEU A 282 -24.67 -19.90 7.06
C LEU A 282 -25.38 -19.91 8.42
N ARG A 283 -24.68 -20.40 9.46
CA ARG A 283 -25.13 -20.22 10.84
C ARG A 283 -25.05 -18.74 11.21
N LEU A 284 -25.85 -18.33 12.18
CA LEU A 284 -25.93 -16.92 12.55
C LEU A 284 -24.59 -16.33 13.02
N ALA A 285 -23.81 -17.11 13.79
CA ALA A 285 -22.46 -16.72 14.19
C ALA A 285 -21.53 -16.50 12.98
N ASP A 286 -21.55 -17.41 12.01
CA ASP A 286 -20.74 -17.32 10.79
C ASP A 286 -21.16 -16.11 9.94
N ARG A 287 -22.47 -15.85 9.82
CA ARG A 287 -22.98 -14.63 9.16
C ARG A 287 -22.46 -13.36 9.82
N ALA A 288 -22.52 -13.30 11.15
CA ALA A 288 -22.02 -12.16 11.91
C ALA A 288 -20.52 -11.94 11.69
N GLU A 289 -19.73 -13.02 11.63
CA GLU A 289 -18.31 -12.96 11.34
C GLU A 289 -18.03 -12.46 9.92
N VAL A 290 -18.73 -12.99 8.92
CA VAL A 290 -18.62 -12.56 7.52
C VAL A 290 -18.99 -11.08 7.37
N MET A 291 -20.07 -10.64 8.02
CA MET A 291 -20.49 -9.24 8.02
C MET A 291 -19.44 -8.33 8.66
N ARG A 292 -18.88 -8.74 9.81
CA ARG A 292 -17.80 -8.00 10.51
C ARG A 292 -16.56 -7.88 9.63
N ALA A 293 -16.09 -8.99 9.04
CA ALA A 293 -14.95 -8.99 8.13
C ALA A 293 -15.23 -8.13 6.89
N GLY A 294 -16.44 -8.22 6.32
CA GLY A 294 -16.87 -7.40 5.20
C GLY A 294 -16.89 -5.89 5.50
N MET A 295 -17.00 -5.51 6.76
CA MET A 295 -16.95 -4.12 7.25
C MET A 295 -15.59 -3.71 7.83
N ALA A 296 -14.51 -4.47 7.54
CA ALA A 296 -13.17 -4.26 8.07
C ALA A 296 -12.62 -2.82 7.97
N LEU A 297 -12.95 -2.09 6.90
CA LEU A 297 -12.54 -0.68 6.72
C LEU A 297 -13.24 0.23 7.74
N PHE A 298 -14.53 0.00 7.99
CA PHE A 298 -15.32 0.80 8.93
C PHE A 298 -14.90 0.57 10.38
N HIS A 299 -14.43 -0.63 10.69
CA HIS A 299 -13.86 -0.95 12.01
C HIS A 299 -12.58 -0.16 12.36
N GLN A 300 -12.00 0.58 11.42
CA GLN A 300 -10.86 1.48 11.71
C GLN A 300 -11.31 2.86 12.24
N MET A 301 -12.58 3.24 12.07
CA MET A 301 -13.07 4.56 12.49
C MET A 301 -12.95 4.86 13.99
N PRO A 302 -13.13 3.90 14.92
CA PRO A 302 -12.92 4.17 16.35
C PRO A 302 -11.51 4.65 16.69
N VAL A 303 -10.48 4.13 16.02
CA VAL A 303 -9.09 4.56 16.19
C VAL A 303 -8.93 6.03 15.74
N LEU A 304 -9.46 6.37 14.56
CA LEU A 304 -9.40 7.74 14.04
C LEU A 304 -10.21 8.74 14.92
N GLN A 305 -11.36 8.30 15.45
CA GLN A 305 -12.14 9.09 16.40
C GLN A 305 -11.39 9.29 17.72
N GLN A 306 -10.69 8.28 18.21
CA GLN A 306 -9.83 8.42 19.38
C GLN A 306 -8.75 9.49 19.14
N TRP A 307 -8.05 9.45 18.01
CA TRP A 307 -7.06 10.48 17.68
C TRP A 307 -7.66 11.89 17.58
N GLN A 308 -8.89 12.00 17.08
CA GLN A 308 -9.61 13.27 17.07
C GLN A 308 -9.90 13.78 18.49
N ARG A 309 -10.38 12.91 19.39
CA ARG A 309 -10.62 13.28 20.80
C ARG A 309 -9.33 13.70 21.50
N GLU A 310 -8.25 12.96 21.29
CA GLU A 310 -6.93 13.31 21.83
C GLU A 310 -6.45 14.66 21.29
N SER A 311 -6.56 14.88 19.99
CA SER A 311 -6.17 16.15 19.36
C SER A 311 -6.99 17.34 19.91
N LEU A 312 -8.28 17.14 20.20
CA LEU A 312 -9.13 18.16 20.83
C LEU A 312 -8.72 18.49 22.26
N SER A 313 -8.12 17.54 22.99
CA SER A 313 -7.63 17.75 24.35
C SER A 313 -6.27 18.48 24.43
N VAL A 314 -5.52 18.55 23.33
CA VAL A 314 -4.24 19.27 23.27
C VAL A 314 -4.46 20.77 23.39
N GLY A 315 -3.85 21.37 24.41
CA GLY A 315 -3.89 22.79 24.72
C GLY A 315 -2.98 23.62 23.81
N PHE A 316 -3.19 24.94 23.81
CA PHE A 316 -2.42 25.88 22.97
C PHE A 316 -0.92 25.91 23.28
N TYR A 317 -0.54 25.61 24.52
CA TYR A 317 0.85 25.67 24.99
C TYR A 317 1.57 24.32 24.94
N ASP A 318 0.91 23.26 24.46
CA ASP A 318 1.51 21.93 24.38
C ASP A 318 2.38 21.80 23.13
N GLU A 319 3.45 21.01 23.21
CA GLU A 319 4.40 20.80 22.10
C GLU A 319 3.70 20.22 20.84
N ASP A 320 2.68 19.39 21.03
CA ASP A 320 1.92 18.74 19.96
C ASP A 320 0.83 19.62 19.33
N TYR A 321 0.70 20.89 19.73
CA TYR A 321 -0.41 21.75 19.29
C TYR A 321 -0.54 21.84 17.77
N GLN A 322 0.58 22.03 17.04
CA GLN A 322 0.56 22.19 15.59
C GLN A 322 0.12 20.91 14.87
N ALA A 323 0.62 19.74 15.30
CA ALA A 323 0.20 18.45 14.78
C ALA A 323 -1.29 18.18 15.08
N ALA A 324 -1.76 18.50 16.29
CA ALA A 324 -3.15 18.36 16.69
C ALA A 324 -4.09 19.27 15.87
N GLN A 325 -3.72 20.54 15.66
CA GLN A 325 -4.49 21.45 14.80
C GLN A 325 -4.50 21.00 13.34
N PHE A 326 -3.38 20.46 12.85
CA PHE A 326 -3.33 19.91 11.51
C PHE A 326 -4.28 18.72 11.35
N TRP A 327 -4.26 17.77 12.28
CA TRP A 327 -5.19 16.64 12.29
C TRP A 327 -6.65 17.09 12.33
N LYS A 328 -7.00 18.06 13.20
CA LYS A 328 -8.35 18.64 13.24
C LYS A 328 -8.77 19.18 11.88
N SER A 329 -7.89 19.92 11.19
CA SER A 329 -8.19 20.45 9.86
C SER A 329 -8.43 19.33 8.83
N LEU A 330 -7.66 18.24 8.88
CA LEU A 330 -7.85 17.08 8.01
C LEU A 330 -9.16 16.34 8.29
N TRP A 331 -9.55 16.25 9.58
CA TRP A 331 -10.83 15.69 10.02
C TRP A 331 -12.00 16.50 9.47
N GLU A 332 -11.95 17.83 9.59
CA GLU A 332 -12.97 18.76 9.09
C GLU A 332 -13.08 18.73 7.56
N GLU A 333 -11.96 18.84 6.83
CA GLU A 333 -11.90 18.74 5.36
C GLU A 333 -12.50 17.43 4.84
N SER A 334 -12.32 16.36 5.62
CA SER A 334 -12.84 15.03 5.31
C SER A 334 -14.26 14.78 5.82
N GLN A 335 -14.92 15.77 6.44
CA GLN A 335 -16.24 15.62 7.08
C GLN A 335 -16.26 14.45 8.07
N GLY A 336 -15.26 14.37 8.94
CA GLY A 336 -15.01 13.22 9.81
C GLY A 336 -16.19 12.86 10.72
N ASP A 337 -16.87 13.84 11.32
CA ASP A 337 -18.02 13.60 12.21
C ASP A 337 -19.21 13.01 11.45
N THR A 338 -19.56 13.58 10.29
CA THR A 338 -20.63 13.05 9.42
C THR A 338 -20.27 11.65 8.91
N THR A 339 -19.00 11.43 8.57
CA THR A 339 -18.50 10.12 8.12
C THR A 339 -18.62 9.08 9.23
N LEU A 340 -18.24 9.43 10.46
CA LEU A 340 -18.34 8.57 11.64
C LEU A 340 -19.80 8.21 11.97
N GLN A 341 -20.71 9.19 11.94
CA GLN A 341 -22.15 8.94 12.14
C GLN A 341 -22.69 7.94 11.12
N ARG A 342 -22.33 8.11 9.83
CA ARG A 342 -22.73 7.17 8.77
C ARG A 342 -22.12 5.78 8.96
N VAL A 343 -20.87 5.69 9.40
CA VAL A 343 -20.25 4.39 9.74
C VAL A 343 -21.00 3.71 10.88
N ASN A 344 -21.30 4.44 11.96
CA ASN A 344 -22.03 3.88 13.10
C ASN A 344 -23.42 3.37 12.69
N GLN A 345 -24.13 4.12 11.84
CA GLN A 345 -25.41 3.66 11.28
C GLN A 345 -25.22 2.34 10.51
N ARG A 346 -24.20 2.24 9.64
CA ARG A 346 -23.94 1.01 8.89
C ARG A 346 -23.59 -0.18 9.77
N LEU A 347 -22.80 0.03 10.81
CA LEU A 347 -22.45 -1.02 11.77
C LEU A 347 -23.68 -1.46 12.57
N GLN A 348 -24.55 -0.52 12.95
CA GLN A 348 -25.83 -0.81 13.61
C GLN A 348 -26.78 -1.57 12.69
N ASP A 349 -26.93 -1.18 11.43
CA ASP A 349 -27.79 -1.87 10.45
C ASP A 349 -27.33 -3.32 10.21
N ALA A 350 -26.04 -3.60 10.39
CA ALA A 350 -25.49 -4.96 10.29
C ALA A 350 -25.62 -5.79 11.58
N ALA A 351 -25.85 -5.16 12.74
CA ALA A 351 -25.95 -5.84 14.02
C ALA A 351 -27.20 -6.74 14.21
N PRO A 352 -28.43 -6.38 13.74
CA PRO A 352 -29.59 -7.25 13.88
C PRO A 352 -29.41 -8.61 13.17
N LEU A 353 -28.65 -8.62 12.07
CA LEU A 353 -28.27 -9.86 11.37
C LEU A 353 -27.28 -10.73 12.16
N ALA A 354 -26.77 -10.26 13.29
CA ALA A 354 -25.92 -11.01 14.22
C ALA A 354 -26.63 -11.33 15.56
N GLY A 355 -27.75 -10.68 15.86
CA GLY A 355 -28.38 -10.63 17.18
C GLY A 355 -29.49 -11.65 17.46
N ASP A 356 -30.10 -12.27 16.44
CA ASP A 356 -31.11 -13.35 16.60
C ASP A 356 -30.53 -14.67 17.17
N ALA A 357 -29.32 -14.64 17.74
CA ALA A 357 -28.57 -15.79 18.28
C ALA A 357 -28.69 -15.92 19.81
N ALA A 358 -29.30 -14.93 20.46
CA ALA A 358 -29.32 -14.79 21.91
C ALA A 358 -30.73 -14.98 22.54
N GLN A 359 -31.70 -15.42 21.75
CA GLN A 359 -32.99 -15.96 22.20
C GLN A 359 -33.12 -17.40 21.69
#